data_AF-A0A813MA61-F1
#
_entry.id   AF-A0A813MA61-F1
#
_cell.length_a   1.000
_cell.length_b   1.000
_cell.length_c   1.000
_cell.angle_alpha   90.00
_cell.angle_beta   90.00
_cell.angle_gamma   90.00
#
_symmetry.space_group_name_H-M   'P 1'
#
loop_
_entity.id
_entity.type
_entity.pdbx_description
1 polymer ?
#
loop_
_entity_poly.entity_id
_entity_poly.type
_entity_poly.pdbx_seq_one_letter_code
_entity_poly.pdbx_strand_id
1 'polypeptide(L)'
;MEFSFNDLDIDEYLEKLNDLVKAIESTLKSCSRKYKDKQEIEELYSNLNKFLNNENLNESKYLDELTFIEKDFKKSHNLNEVSRKKLFDYKEKLKNLNIELKSMKTMLDKSNSSWTKFNESYSILESWLDQQENLNDVSNSDFSNYQKYQKLHSQFNESANFLIQVSDPFSCSQIKEHLLYINKLWKSYQDKFKDTVYEQYLKILRM
;
A
#
# COMPACT_ATOMS: atom_id res chain seq x y z
N MET A 1 20.65 -30.27 29.20
CA MET A 1 19.71 -29.92 30.28
C MET A 1 18.34 -30.02 29.64
N GLU A 2 17.63 -31.12 29.91
CA GLU A 2 16.30 -31.40 29.35
C GLU A 2 15.29 -30.45 30.00
N PHE A 3 14.51 -29.74 29.18
CA PHE A 3 13.42 -28.91 29.68
C PHE A 3 12.28 -29.82 30.13
N SER A 4 12.23 -30.14 31.42
CA SER A 4 11.04 -30.73 32.03
C SER A 4 9.98 -29.63 32.22
N PHE A 5 8.82 -29.81 31.60
CA PHE A 5 7.62 -29.02 31.85
C PHE A 5 7.24 -29.13 33.34
N ASN A 6 7.54 -28.09 34.12
CA ASN A 6 6.89 -27.86 35.40
C ASN A 6 5.71 -26.93 35.14
N ASP A 7 4.54 -27.25 35.70
CA ASP A 7 3.25 -26.56 35.54
C ASP A 7 3.21 -25.07 35.98
N LEU A 8 4.38 -24.43 36.17
CA LEU A 8 4.55 -23.08 36.70
C LEU A 8 4.45 -21.94 35.65
N ASP A 9 4.18 -22.19 34.37
CA ASP A 9 4.35 -21.14 33.34
C ASP A 9 3.30 -21.18 32.21
N ILE A 10 2.21 -21.96 32.34
CA ILE A 10 1.17 -22.01 31.30
C ILE A 10 0.34 -20.72 31.29
N ASP A 11 -0.08 -20.26 32.46
CA ASP A 11 -0.88 -19.03 32.58
C ASP A 11 -0.05 -17.80 32.20
N GLU A 12 1.22 -17.73 32.61
CA GLU A 12 2.15 -16.67 32.23
C GLU A 12 2.45 -16.70 30.72
N TYR A 13 2.62 -17.89 30.12
CA TYR A 13 2.74 -18.00 28.67
C TYR A 13 1.47 -17.59 27.91
N LEU A 14 0.29 -17.98 28.39
CA LEU A 14 -0.99 -17.53 27.83
C LEU A 14 -1.17 -16.02 27.94
N GLU A 15 -0.70 -15.41 29.02
CA GLU A 15 -0.68 -13.96 29.19
C GLU A 15 0.27 -13.29 28.19
N LYS A 16 1.48 -13.81 28.00
CA LYS A 16 2.42 -13.33 26.97
C LYS A 16 1.84 -13.42 25.56
N LEU A 17 1.19 -14.54 25.22
CA LEU A 17 0.50 -14.71 23.92
C LEU A 17 -0.64 -13.72 23.75
N ASN A 18 -1.44 -13.52 24.79
CA ASN A 18 -2.52 -12.55 24.79
C ASN A 18 -2.01 -11.14 24.52
N ASP A 19 -0.92 -10.74 25.18
CA ASP A 19 -0.36 -9.40 25.05
C ASP A 19 0.27 -9.17 23.69
N LEU A 20 0.98 -10.17 23.17
CA LEU A 20 1.47 -10.17 21.79
C LEU A 20 0.34 -9.99 20.78
N VAL A 21 -0.74 -10.77 20.92
CA VAL A 21 -1.92 -10.68 20.06
C VAL A 21 -2.54 -9.29 20.11
N LYS A 22 -2.73 -8.72 21.31
CA LYS A 22 -3.27 -7.37 21.49
C LYS A 22 -2.37 -6.30 20.86
N ALA A 23 -1.06 -6.45 21.00
CA ALA A 23 -0.08 -5.53 20.42
C ALA A 23 -0.12 -5.55 18.89
N ILE A 24 -0.23 -6.75 18.28
CA ILE A 24 -0.39 -6.90 16.83
C ILE A 24 -1.71 -6.28 16.36
N GLU A 25 -2.83 -6.59 17.03
CA GLU A 25 -4.15 -6.05 16.69
C GLU A 25 -4.18 -4.52 16.76
N SER A 26 -3.58 -3.94 17.80
CA SER A 26 -3.47 -2.49 17.96
C SER A 26 -2.62 -1.87 16.85
N THR A 27 -1.51 -2.51 16.49
CA THR A 27 -0.63 -2.05 15.41
C THR A 27 -1.36 -2.09 14.05
N LEU A 28 -2.04 -3.20 13.74
CA LEU A 28 -2.85 -3.34 12.54
C LEU A 28 -3.96 -2.28 12.45
N LYS A 29 -4.66 -2.04 13.57
CA LYS A 29 -5.70 -1.00 13.64
C LYS A 29 -5.14 0.38 13.34
N SER A 30 -3.97 0.72 13.91
CA SER A 30 -3.28 1.99 13.64
C SER A 30 -2.87 2.14 12.17
N CYS A 31 -2.42 1.04 11.56
CA CYS A 31 -2.04 1.02 10.14
C CYS A 31 -3.25 1.04 9.20
N SER A 32 -4.41 0.53 9.60
CA SER A 32 -5.60 0.42 8.73
C SER A 32 -6.36 1.74 8.51
N ARG A 33 -5.99 2.81 9.22
CA ARG A 33 -6.66 4.11 9.10
C ARG A 33 -6.37 4.73 7.73
N LYS A 34 -7.22 5.65 7.30
CA LYS A 34 -6.96 6.46 6.10
C LYS A 34 -5.84 7.46 6.36
N TYR A 35 -5.06 7.76 5.32
CA TYR A 35 -3.85 8.56 5.43
C TYR A 35 -4.01 9.92 4.74
N LYS A 36 -3.35 10.95 5.27
CA LYS A 36 -3.35 12.31 4.73
C LYS A 36 -2.31 12.49 3.61
N ASP A 37 -1.11 11.94 3.78
CA ASP A 37 0.00 12.19 2.87
C ASP A 37 1.02 11.04 2.89
N LYS A 38 2.03 11.16 2.03
CA LYS A 38 3.14 10.22 1.95
C LYS A 38 3.92 10.13 3.26
N GLN A 39 4.14 11.24 3.95
CA GLN A 39 4.93 11.28 5.18
C GLN A 39 4.26 10.44 6.28
N GLU A 40 2.93 10.53 6.42
CA GLU A 40 2.19 9.71 7.38
C GLU A 40 2.29 8.22 7.08
N ILE A 41 2.29 7.82 5.81
CA ILE A 41 2.49 6.43 5.41
C ILE A 41 3.91 5.96 5.75
N GLU A 42 4.93 6.79 5.49
CA GLU A 42 6.32 6.50 5.83
C GLU A 42 6.52 6.37 7.35
N GLU A 43 5.87 7.22 8.14
CA GLU A 43 5.84 7.13 9.61
C GLU A 43 5.18 5.82 10.08
N LEU A 44 4.02 5.46 9.53
CA LEU A 44 3.34 4.20 9.83
C LEU A 44 4.18 2.99 9.45
N TYR A 45 4.82 3.01 8.28
CA TYR A 45 5.70 1.95 7.81
C TYR A 45 6.93 1.80 8.72
N SER A 46 7.53 2.92 9.13
CA SER A 46 8.65 2.95 10.08
C SER A 46 8.23 2.35 11.43
N ASN A 47 7.08 2.76 11.95
CA ASN A 47 6.54 2.27 13.22
C ASN A 47 6.21 0.77 13.16
N LEU A 48 5.62 0.30 12.06
CA LEU A 48 5.36 -1.12 11.83
C LEU A 48 6.66 -1.93 11.81
N ASN A 49 7.69 -1.49 11.08
CA ASN A 49 8.96 -2.21 11.06
C ASN A 49 9.67 -2.18 12.42
N LYS A 50 9.60 -1.07 13.16
CA LYS A 50 10.11 -0.99 14.54
C LYS A 50 9.39 -1.98 15.45
N PHE A 51 8.06 -2.05 15.38
CA PHE A 51 7.27 -3.02 16.12
C PHE A 51 7.69 -4.47 15.80
N LEU A 52 7.74 -4.81 14.51
CA LEU A 52 8.16 -6.14 14.05
C LEU A 52 9.58 -6.50 14.53
N ASN A 53 10.50 -5.54 14.52
CA ASN A 53 11.87 -5.76 15.00
C ASN A 53 11.94 -5.90 16.52
N ASN A 54 11.26 -5.04 17.28
CA ASN A 54 11.27 -5.05 18.74
C ASN A 54 10.66 -6.34 19.30
N GLU A 55 9.54 -6.77 18.71
CA GLU A 55 8.89 -8.03 19.06
C GLU A 55 9.56 -9.24 18.39
N ASN A 56 10.63 -9.03 17.62
CA ASN A 56 11.32 -10.04 16.82
C ASN A 56 10.36 -10.88 15.95
N LEU A 57 9.25 -10.28 15.50
CA LEU A 57 8.18 -10.88 14.71
C LEU A 57 8.57 -10.96 13.23
N ASN A 58 9.70 -11.59 12.98
CA ASN A 58 10.04 -12.06 11.65
C ASN A 58 9.23 -13.33 11.32
N GLU A 59 9.23 -13.72 10.05
CA GLU A 59 8.49 -14.90 9.59
C GLU A 59 8.90 -16.19 10.33
N SER A 60 10.16 -16.27 10.80
CA SER A 60 10.65 -17.37 11.62
C SER A 60 9.97 -17.42 12.98
N LYS A 61 9.91 -16.32 13.74
CA LYS A 61 9.36 -16.33 15.10
C LYS A 61 7.87 -16.70 15.12
N TYR A 62 7.08 -16.23 14.14
CA TYR A 62 5.70 -16.69 14.00
C TYR A 62 5.61 -18.20 13.79
N LEU A 63 6.49 -18.75 12.94
CA LEU A 63 6.52 -20.18 12.67
C LEU A 63 7.01 -20.98 13.89
N ASP A 64 7.98 -20.45 14.64
CA ASP A 64 8.50 -21.03 15.87
C ASP A 64 7.41 -21.09 16.94
N GLU A 65 6.67 -19.99 17.14
CA GLU A 65 5.55 -19.92 18.08
C GLU A 65 4.43 -20.91 17.71
N LEU A 66 4.05 -20.95 16.43
CA LEU A 66 3.04 -21.90 15.94
C LEU A 66 3.52 -23.36 16.10
N THR A 67 4.80 -23.62 15.85
CA THR A 67 5.40 -24.95 15.98
C THR A 67 5.48 -25.40 17.44
N PHE A 68 5.82 -24.49 18.34
CA PHE A 68 5.84 -24.72 19.78
C PHE A 68 4.45 -25.09 20.32
N ILE A 69 3.42 -24.32 19.92
CA ILE A 69 2.01 -24.61 20.23
C ILE A 69 1.59 -25.98 19.67
N GLU A 70 2.03 -26.34 18.46
CA GLU A 70 1.67 -27.61 17.82
C GLU A 70 2.35 -28.85 18.41
N LYS A 71 3.65 -28.77 18.73
CA LYS A 71 4.47 -29.95 19.06
C LYS A 71 4.60 -30.17 20.56
N ASP A 72 4.83 -29.10 21.31
CA ASP A 72 5.26 -29.22 22.70
C ASP A 72 4.05 -29.15 23.64
N PHE A 73 3.09 -28.27 23.37
CA PHE A 73 1.84 -28.23 24.14
C PHE A 73 0.89 -29.39 23.83
N LYS A 74 0.83 -29.87 22.58
CA LYS A 74 -0.01 -31.03 22.22
C LYS A 74 0.38 -32.31 22.96
N LYS A 75 1.65 -32.43 23.38
CA LYS A 75 2.17 -33.58 24.10
C LYS A 75 2.07 -33.43 25.62
N SER A 76 1.75 -32.26 26.14
CA SER A 76 1.63 -32.05 27.58
C SER A 76 0.32 -32.63 28.11
N HIS A 77 0.45 -33.62 29.00
CA HIS A 77 -0.66 -34.36 29.60
C HIS A 77 -1.30 -33.61 30.77
N ASN A 78 -0.65 -32.57 31.30
CA ASN A 78 -1.08 -31.81 32.47
C ASN A 78 -1.96 -30.59 32.14
N LEU A 79 -2.09 -30.23 30.86
CA LEU A 79 -2.95 -29.11 30.44
C LEU A 79 -4.43 -29.44 30.62
N ASN A 80 -5.13 -28.59 31.37
CA ASN A 80 -6.59 -28.60 31.41
C ASN A 80 -7.19 -28.26 30.02
N GLU A 81 -8.41 -28.73 29.75
CA GLU A 81 -9.06 -28.55 28.45
C GLU A 81 -9.27 -27.07 28.07
N VAL A 82 -9.49 -26.21 29.07
CA VAL A 82 -9.69 -24.76 28.88
C VAL A 82 -8.43 -24.11 28.32
N SER A 83 -7.27 -24.39 28.90
CA SER A 83 -5.96 -23.86 28.49
C SER A 83 -5.58 -24.42 27.13
N ARG A 84 -5.84 -25.70 26.90
CA ARG A 84 -5.65 -26.33 25.59
C ARG A 84 -6.47 -25.64 24.50
N LYS A 85 -7.75 -25.35 24.77
CA LYS A 85 -8.61 -24.60 23.84
C LYS A 85 -8.06 -23.20 23.57
N LYS A 86 -7.70 -22.44 24.61
CA LYS A 86 -7.11 -21.09 24.46
C LYS A 86 -5.85 -21.10 23.59
N LEU A 87 -4.97 -22.08 23.76
CA LEU A 87 -3.75 -22.22 22.94
C LEU A 87 -4.08 -22.43 21.45
N PHE A 88 -5.06 -23.29 21.15
CA PHE A 88 -5.52 -23.48 19.76
C PHE A 88 -6.15 -22.21 19.20
N ASP A 89 -6.95 -21.49 19.99
CA ASP A 89 -7.54 -20.22 19.59
C ASP A 89 -6.44 -19.17 19.29
N TYR A 90 -5.41 -19.06 20.15
CA TYR A 90 -4.27 -18.17 19.92
C TYR A 90 -3.47 -18.54 18.69
N LYS A 91 -3.26 -19.83 18.44
CA LYS A 91 -2.56 -20.32 17.24
C LYS A 91 -3.26 -19.87 15.96
N GLU A 92 -4.57 -20.13 15.85
CA GLU A 92 -5.34 -19.72 14.67
C GLU A 92 -5.37 -18.18 14.54
N LYS A 93 -5.48 -17.47 15.67
CA LYS A 93 -5.42 -16.01 15.69
C LYS A 93 -4.07 -15.47 15.20
N LEU A 94 -2.95 -15.99 15.70
CA LEU A 94 -1.61 -15.58 15.27
C LEU A 94 -1.37 -15.87 13.79
N LYS A 95 -1.88 -17.00 13.28
CA LYS A 95 -1.80 -17.33 11.85
C LYS A 95 -2.54 -16.29 11.00
N ASN A 96 -3.74 -15.90 11.37
CA ASN A 96 -4.52 -14.88 10.66
C ASN A 96 -3.86 -13.50 10.76
N LEU A 97 -3.42 -13.11 11.96
CA LEU A 97 -2.72 -11.83 12.19
C LEU A 97 -1.42 -11.72 11.38
N ASN A 98 -0.66 -12.81 11.22
CA ASN A 98 0.53 -12.81 10.37
C ASN A 98 0.18 -12.55 8.90
N ILE A 99 -0.91 -13.13 8.39
CA ILE A 99 -1.40 -12.86 7.03
C ILE A 99 -1.84 -11.40 6.89
N GLU A 100 -2.56 -10.88 7.87
CA GLU A 100 -3.00 -9.48 7.89
C GLU A 100 -1.82 -8.50 7.94
N LEU A 101 -0.78 -8.78 8.74
CA LEU A 101 0.43 -7.97 8.80
C LEU A 101 1.18 -7.91 7.47
N LYS A 102 1.34 -9.07 6.79
CA LYS A 102 1.94 -9.13 5.46
C LYS A 102 1.13 -8.34 4.43
N SER A 103 -0.20 -8.46 4.51
CA SER A 103 -1.12 -7.74 3.64
C SER A 103 -1.07 -6.23 3.89
N MET A 104 -1.03 -5.81 5.16
CA MET A 104 -0.91 -4.43 5.58
C MET A 104 0.42 -3.81 5.11
N LYS A 105 1.52 -4.54 5.27
CA LYS A 105 2.84 -4.11 4.76
C LYS A 105 2.80 -3.87 3.25
N THR A 106 2.25 -4.82 2.51
CA THR A 106 2.06 -4.70 1.05
C THR A 106 1.18 -3.50 0.69
N MET A 107 0.14 -3.24 1.48
CA MET A 107 -0.77 -2.12 1.27
C MET A 107 -0.10 -0.77 1.53
N LEU A 108 0.72 -0.67 2.59
CA LEU A 108 1.51 0.52 2.89
C LEU A 108 2.59 0.76 1.81
N ASP A 109 3.28 -0.28 1.36
CA ASP A 109 4.26 -0.21 0.27
C ASP A 109 3.61 0.29 -1.02
N LYS A 110 2.45 -0.29 -1.38
CA LYS A 110 1.68 0.15 -2.54
C LYS A 110 1.26 1.62 -2.39
N SER A 111 0.74 2.01 -1.23
CA SER A 111 0.31 3.40 -0.96
C SER A 111 1.45 4.40 -1.07
N ASN A 112 2.62 4.07 -0.52
CA ASN A 112 3.82 4.89 -0.64
C ASN A 112 4.26 5.04 -2.11
N SER A 113 4.27 3.93 -2.85
CA SER A 113 4.63 3.93 -4.28
C SER A 113 3.63 4.74 -5.11
N SER A 114 2.33 4.68 -4.79
CA SER A 114 1.28 5.43 -5.47
C SER A 114 1.42 6.93 -5.22
N TRP A 115 1.70 7.36 -3.99
CA TRP A 115 1.97 8.78 -3.70
C TRP A 115 3.17 9.32 -4.46
N THR A 116 4.24 8.53 -4.53
CA THR A 116 5.44 8.91 -5.29
C THR A 116 5.12 9.10 -6.77
N LYS A 117 4.48 8.10 -7.39
CA LYS A 117 4.05 8.16 -8.79
C LYS A 117 3.07 9.30 -9.06
N PHE A 118 2.12 9.54 -8.15
CA PHE A 118 1.13 10.61 -8.28
C PHE A 118 1.82 11.97 -8.30
N ASN A 119 2.67 12.27 -7.32
CA ASN A 119 3.35 13.56 -7.20
C ASN A 119 4.30 13.82 -8.38
N GLU A 120 5.11 12.82 -8.75
CA GLU A 120 6.04 12.93 -9.88
C GLU A 120 5.30 13.12 -11.20
N SER A 121 4.30 12.29 -11.48
CA SER A 121 3.53 12.42 -12.72
C SER A 121 2.73 13.72 -12.75
N TYR A 122 2.14 14.17 -11.64
CA TYR A 122 1.40 15.42 -11.56
C TYR A 122 2.31 16.60 -11.93
N SER A 123 3.46 16.72 -11.27
CA SER A 123 4.40 17.84 -11.49
C SER A 123 4.89 17.91 -12.95
N ILE A 124 5.23 16.74 -13.53
CA ILE A 124 5.69 16.69 -14.92
C ILE A 124 4.54 17.00 -15.90
N LEU A 125 3.34 16.45 -15.68
CA LEU A 125 2.19 16.67 -16.56
C LEU A 125 1.67 18.09 -16.49
N GLU A 126 1.54 18.68 -15.30
CA GLU A 126 1.13 20.07 -15.09
C GLU A 126 2.05 21.01 -15.86
N SER A 127 3.36 20.96 -15.57
CA SER A 127 4.34 21.82 -16.23
C SER A 127 4.35 21.66 -17.75
N TRP A 128 4.23 20.43 -18.25
CA TRP A 128 4.26 20.18 -19.68
C TRP A 128 2.95 20.61 -20.38
N LEU A 129 1.79 20.32 -19.78
CA LEU A 129 0.48 20.70 -20.33
C LEU A 129 0.29 22.22 -20.36
N ASP A 130 0.74 22.94 -19.33
CA ASP A 130 0.73 24.40 -19.30
C ASP A 130 1.56 25.00 -20.44
N GLN A 131 2.71 24.40 -20.75
CA GLN A 131 3.51 24.80 -21.90
C GLN A 131 2.79 24.53 -23.23
N GLN A 132 2.10 23.40 -23.36
CA GLN A 132 1.35 23.06 -24.58
C GLN A 132 0.11 23.94 -24.77
N GLU A 133 -0.53 24.41 -23.69
CA GLU A 133 -1.69 25.29 -23.79
C GLU A 133 -1.33 26.64 -24.44
N ASN A 134 -0.13 27.14 -24.15
CA ASN A 134 0.40 28.41 -24.68
C ASN A 134 0.95 28.32 -26.11
N LEU A 135 1.12 27.11 -26.64
CA LEU A 135 1.58 26.90 -28.02
C LEU A 135 0.37 26.85 -28.96
N ASN A 136 0.30 27.82 -29.88
CA ASN A 136 -0.73 27.88 -30.92
C ASN A 136 -0.50 26.89 -32.07
N ASP A 137 0.69 26.29 -32.15
CA ASP A 137 1.06 25.43 -33.26
C ASP A 137 1.73 24.16 -32.73
N VAL A 138 1.06 23.02 -32.94
CA VAL A 138 1.60 21.68 -32.64
C VAL A 138 2.34 21.15 -33.88
N SER A 139 2.79 22.03 -34.80
CA SER A 139 3.32 21.66 -36.12
C SER A 139 4.53 20.73 -36.10
N ASN A 140 5.27 20.66 -34.98
CA ASN A 140 6.25 19.61 -34.69
C ASN A 140 5.65 18.55 -33.74
N SER A 141 4.50 17.98 -34.14
CA SER A 141 3.78 16.95 -33.40
C SER A 141 4.58 15.65 -33.37
N ASP A 142 5.56 15.59 -32.47
CA ASP A 142 6.37 14.42 -32.26
C ASP A 142 5.50 13.33 -31.59
N PHE A 143 5.11 12.33 -32.38
CA PHE A 143 4.38 11.15 -31.90
C PHE A 143 5.10 10.46 -30.72
N SER A 144 6.43 10.56 -30.64
CA SER A 144 7.21 10.06 -29.51
C SER A 144 6.86 10.79 -28.21
N ASN A 145 6.76 12.12 -28.26
CA ASN A 145 6.33 12.93 -27.13
C ASN A 145 4.89 12.59 -26.74
N TYR A 146 3.98 12.45 -27.69
CA TYR A 146 2.60 12.03 -27.39
C TYR A 146 2.55 10.69 -26.63
N GLN A 147 3.26 9.66 -27.11
CA GLN A 147 3.29 8.34 -26.45
C GLN A 147 3.92 8.40 -25.04
N LYS A 148 4.98 9.20 -24.87
CA LYS A 148 5.62 9.41 -23.57
C LYS A 148 4.63 9.99 -22.57
N TYR A 149 3.97 11.10 -22.90
CA TYR A 149 3.04 11.77 -21.98
C TYR A 149 1.73 10.99 -21.81
N GLN A 150 1.31 10.21 -22.80
CA GLN A 150 0.17 9.31 -22.66
C GLN A 150 0.42 8.23 -21.60
N LYS A 151 1.62 7.62 -21.59
CA LYS A 151 2.00 6.66 -20.54
C LYS A 151 2.04 7.32 -19.16
N LEU A 152 2.60 8.54 -19.09
CA LEU A 152 2.68 9.29 -17.84
C LEU A 152 1.29 9.68 -17.29
N HIS A 153 0.39 10.10 -18.17
CA HIS A 153 -1.02 10.38 -17.87
C HIS A 153 -1.75 9.13 -17.36
N SER A 154 -1.52 7.97 -17.96
CA SER A 154 -2.06 6.70 -17.47
C SER A 154 -1.55 6.37 -16.06
N GLN A 155 -0.25 6.56 -15.79
CA GLN A 155 0.33 6.35 -14.45
C GLN A 155 -0.26 7.31 -13.42
N PHE A 156 -0.42 8.58 -13.78
CA PHE A 156 -1.08 9.58 -12.94
C PHE A 156 -2.51 9.16 -12.58
N ASN A 157 -3.31 8.74 -13.56
CA ASN A 157 -4.68 8.30 -13.34
C ASN A 157 -4.76 7.06 -12.44
N GLU A 158 -3.91 6.04 -12.68
CA GLU A 158 -3.90 4.82 -11.87
C GLU A 158 -3.54 5.12 -10.41
N SER A 159 -2.49 5.91 -10.19
CA SER A 159 -2.06 6.30 -8.85
C SER A 159 -3.11 7.16 -8.14
N ALA A 160 -3.69 8.16 -8.81
CA ALA A 160 -4.75 8.99 -8.26
C ALA A 160 -5.99 8.16 -7.86
N ASN A 161 -6.44 7.25 -8.72
CA ASN A 161 -7.61 6.39 -8.45
C ASN A 161 -7.39 5.48 -7.25
N PHE A 162 -6.18 4.94 -7.08
CA PHE A 162 -5.84 4.17 -5.89
C PHE A 162 -5.85 5.08 -4.64
N LEU A 163 -5.18 6.24 -4.70
CA LEU A 163 -5.08 7.16 -3.58
C LEU A 163 -6.43 7.70 -3.11
N ILE A 164 -7.37 7.95 -4.03
CA ILE A 164 -8.75 8.36 -3.71
C ILE A 164 -9.46 7.36 -2.78
N GLN A 165 -9.15 6.06 -2.89
CA GLN A 165 -9.78 5.03 -2.07
C GLN A 165 -9.19 4.96 -0.66
N VAL A 166 -7.89 5.18 -0.55
CA VAL A 166 -7.12 4.92 0.68
C VAL A 166 -6.82 6.17 1.50
N SER A 167 -6.91 7.34 0.89
CA SER A 167 -6.63 8.61 1.56
C SER A 167 -7.83 9.09 2.37
N ASP A 168 -7.55 9.96 3.34
CA ASP A 168 -8.55 10.64 4.14
C ASP A 168 -9.46 11.56 3.29
N PRO A 169 -10.60 12.02 3.83
CA PRO A 169 -11.55 12.82 3.04
C PRO A 169 -10.95 14.11 2.45
N PHE A 170 -10.06 14.78 3.17
CA PHE A 170 -9.45 16.03 2.73
C PHE A 170 -8.52 15.80 1.53
N SER A 171 -7.59 14.87 1.69
CA SER A 171 -6.58 14.54 0.68
C SER A 171 -7.25 13.89 -0.54
N CYS A 172 -8.28 13.07 -0.31
CA CYS A 172 -9.14 12.54 -1.38
C CYS A 172 -9.76 13.66 -2.24
N SER A 173 -10.21 14.76 -1.62
CA SER A 173 -10.76 15.91 -2.35
C SER A 173 -9.68 16.58 -3.21
N GLN A 174 -8.51 16.85 -2.64
CA GLN A 174 -7.40 17.47 -3.38
C GLN A 174 -6.91 16.61 -4.55
N ILE A 175 -6.78 15.29 -4.33
CA ILE A 175 -6.41 14.35 -5.39
C ILE A 175 -7.45 14.37 -6.52
N LYS A 176 -8.75 14.44 -6.20
CA LYS A 176 -9.83 14.53 -7.20
C LYS A 176 -9.75 15.83 -8.01
N GLU A 177 -9.43 16.95 -7.36
CA GLU A 177 -9.26 18.24 -8.03
C GLU A 177 -8.09 18.20 -9.02
N HIS A 178 -6.92 17.73 -8.59
CA HIS A 178 -5.76 17.53 -9.46
C HIS A 178 -6.07 16.56 -10.61
N LEU A 179 -6.75 15.45 -10.31
CA LEU A 179 -7.16 14.46 -11.29
C LEU A 179 -8.06 15.06 -12.37
N LEU A 180 -9.05 15.85 -11.97
CA LEU A 180 -9.97 16.51 -12.89
C LEU A 180 -9.26 17.55 -13.75
N TYR A 181 -8.40 18.37 -13.14
CA TYR A 181 -7.64 19.41 -13.83
C TYR A 181 -6.74 18.83 -14.92
N ILE A 182 -5.88 17.87 -14.57
CA ILE A 182 -4.96 17.23 -15.54
C ILE A 182 -5.74 16.50 -16.64
N ASN A 183 -6.84 15.80 -16.30
CA ASN A 183 -7.66 15.12 -17.31
C ASN A 183 -8.31 16.09 -18.31
N LYS A 184 -8.73 17.27 -17.85
CA LYS A 184 -9.29 18.31 -18.73
C LYS A 184 -8.23 18.86 -19.69
N LEU A 185 -7.05 19.21 -19.18
CA LEU A 185 -5.95 19.72 -20.00
C LEU A 185 -5.45 18.67 -21.00
N TRP A 186 -5.27 17.43 -20.53
CA TRP A 186 -4.86 16.31 -21.37
C TRP A 186 -5.85 16.08 -22.52
N LYS A 187 -7.16 16.09 -22.25
CA LYS A 187 -8.18 15.94 -23.28
C LYS A 187 -8.09 17.04 -24.34
N SER A 188 -7.95 18.30 -23.92
CA SER A 188 -7.77 19.42 -24.84
C SER A 188 -6.54 19.26 -25.73
N TYR A 189 -5.42 18.83 -25.14
CA TYR A 189 -4.20 18.52 -25.91
C TYR A 189 -4.42 17.37 -26.89
N GLN A 190 -5.07 16.28 -26.48
CA GLN A 190 -5.35 15.14 -27.35
C GLN A 190 -6.21 15.52 -28.57
N ASP A 191 -7.21 16.38 -28.38
CA ASP A 191 -8.06 16.84 -29.47
C ASP A 191 -7.25 17.70 -30.46
N LYS A 192 -6.46 18.67 -29.97
CA LYS A 192 -5.53 19.47 -30.81
C LYS A 192 -4.52 18.60 -31.58
N PHE A 193 -3.98 17.57 -30.92
CA PHE A 193 -3.03 16.64 -31.54
C PHE A 193 -3.67 15.87 -32.71
N LYS A 194 -4.90 15.36 -32.54
CA LYS A 194 -5.63 14.66 -33.60
C LYS A 194 -5.91 15.56 -34.80
N ASP A 195 -6.36 16.79 -34.55
CA ASP A 195 -6.63 17.76 -35.61
C ASP A 195 -5.36 18.06 -36.41
N THR A 196 -4.23 18.23 -35.72
CA THR A 196 -2.92 18.46 -36.36
C THR A 196 -2.48 17.29 -37.25
N VAL A 197 -2.61 16.06 -36.75
CA VAL A 197 -2.28 14.84 -37.50
C VAL A 197 -3.18 14.70 -38.73
N TYR A 198 -4.48 14.99 -38.59
CA TYR A 198 -5.43 14.93 -39.69
C TYR A 198 -5.10 15.97 -40.78
N GLU A 199 -4.80 17.20 -40.39
CA GLU A 199 -4.38 18.26 -41.33
C GLU A 199 -3.07 17.92 -42.05
N GLN A 200 -2.09 17.33 -41.36
CA GLN A 200 -0.85 16.84 -41.98
C GLN A 200 -1.14 15.75 -43.02
N TYR A 201 -2.02 14.79 -42.71
CA TYR A 201 -2.43 13.75 -43.63
C TYR A 201 -3.12 14.31 -44.89
N LEU A 202 -4.05 15.26 -44.72
CA LEU A 202 -4.72 15.91 -45.85
C LEU A 202 -3.74 16.68 -46.75
N LYS A 203 -2.71 17.31 -46.18
CA LYS A 203 -1.66 17.98 -46.97
C LYS A 203 -0.89 16.97 -47.84
N ILE A 204 -0.53 15.82 -47.29
CA ILE A 204 0.16 14.74 -48.05
C ILE A 204 -0.72 14.25 -49.21
N LEU A 205 -2.03 14.08 -49.00
CA LEU A 205 -2.95 13.63 -50.06
C LEU A 205 -3.20 14.66 -51.18
N ARG A 206 -2.91 15.94 -50.93
CA ARG A 206 -3.08 17.03 -51.90
C ARG A 206 -1.81 17.31 -52.70
N MET A 207 -0.68 16.66 -52.38
CA MET A 207 0.59 16.71 -53.13
C MET A 207 0.65 15.57 -54.15
#